data_AF-A0A2J6HZH4-F1
#
_entry.id   AF-A0A2J6HZH4-F1
#
_cell.length_a   1.000
_cell.length_b   1.000
_cell.length_c   1.000
_cell.angle_alpha   90.00
_cell.angle_beta   90.00
_cell.angle_gamma   90.00
#
_symmetry.space_group_name_H-M   'P 1'
#
loop_
_entity.id
_entity.type
_entity.pdbx_description
1 polymer ?
#
loop_
_entity_poly.entity_id
_entity_poly.type
_entity_poly.pdbx_seq_one_letter_code
_entity_poly.pdbx_strand_id
1 'polypeptide(L)'
;MMQQIKPTQFLTQINELWLNKWFLLTSGDFDKNHYNTMTVAWGYFGIMWNKPIAVVVVRPTRFTYEYMEKYDTFTLAAFDKKFKKDLNLLGTKSGRDGDKISETGLTIVSSQIVSAPAFKEAELIIECKKAYWDDFKPENFLNPVIEKSYPAKDYHRMYFGEILHIFGDAKYASVK
;
A
#
# COMPACT_ATOMS: atom_id res chain seq x y z
N MET A 1 -11.56 -11.81 -13.98
CA MET A 1 -11.54 -10.38 -14.37
C MET A 1 -11.93 -9.61 -13.13
N MET A 2 -11.17 -8.56 -12.81
CA MET A 2 -11.49 -7.68 -11.69
C MET A 2 -12.78 -6.91 -11.97
N GLN A 3 -13.49 -6.56 -10.90
CA GLN A 3 -14.70 -5.76 -10.91
C GLN A 3 -14.61 -4.66 -9.86
N GLN A 4 -15.39 -3.60 -10.03
CA GLN A 4 -15.54 -2.59 -9.00
C GLN A 4 -16.26 -3.17 -7.78
N ILE A 5 -15.72 -2.90 -6.60
CA ILE A 5 -16.26 -3.36 -5.33
C ILE A 5 -16.60 -2.13 -4.49
N LYS A 6 -17.84 -2.01 -4.03
CA LYS A 6 -18.18 -0.95 -3.07
C LYS A 6 -17.44 -1.23 -1.77
N PRO A 7 -16.91 -0.22 -1.06
CA PRO A 7 -16.26 -0.44 0.23
C PRO A 7 -17.08 -1.24 1.24
N THR A 8 -18.41 -1.08 1.23
CA THR A 8 -19.35 -1.87 2.07
C THR A 8 -19.52 -3.33 1.67
N GLN A 9 -19.01 -3.73 0.52
CA GLN A 9 -19.04 -5.10 -0.03
C GLN A 9 -17.64 -5.71 -0.09
N PHE A 10 -16.61 -4.98 0.34
CA PHE A 10 -15.25 -5.49 0.36
C PHE A 10 -15.09 -6.53 1.47
N LEU A 11 -14.77 -7.76 1.07
CA LEU A 11 -14.59 -8.91 1.95
C LEU A 11 -13.24 -9.55 1.68
N THR A 12 -12.46 -9.79 2.72
CA THR A 12 -11.18 -10.49 2.58
C THR A 12 -10.69 -11.11 3.87
N GLN A 13 -9.78 -12.07 3.77
CA GLN A 13 -9.01 -12.56 4.90
C GLN A 13 -7.85 -11.61 5.17
N ILE A 14 -8.07 -10.66 6.08
CA ILE A 14 -7.15 -9.53 6.28
C ILE A 14 -5.75 -9.96 6.70
N ASN A 15 -5.64 -10.99 7.55
CA ASN A 15 -4.35 -11.52 7.99
C ASN A 15 -3.58 -12.16 6.83
N GLU A 16 -4.26 -12.84 5.90
CA GLU A 16 -3.60 -13.42 4.72
C GLU A 16 -3.00 -12.31 3.84
N LEU A 17 -3.71 -11.20 3.65
CA LEU A 17 -3.20 -10.07 2.86
C LEU A 17 -2.00 -9.39 3.52
N TRP A 18 -2.07 -9.04 4.80
CA TRP A 18 -0.97 -8.31 5.45
C TRP A 18 0.22 -9.20 5.80
N LEU A 19 -0.01 -10.43 6.28
CA LEU A 19 1.07 -11.28 6.79
C LEU A 19 1.73 -12.10 5.66
N ASN A 20 0.91 -12.70 4.79
CA ASN A 20 1.37 -13.76 3.89
C ASN A 20 1.50 -13.31 2.44
N LYS A 21 0.61 -12.45 1.94
CA LYS A 21 0.69 -11.95 0.55
C LYS A 21 1.47 -10.65 0.42
N TRP A 22 1.27 -9.74 1.36
CA TRP A 22 1.69 -8.34 1.34
C TRP A 22 0.99 -7.52 0.26
N PHE A 23 1.09 -6.20 0.38
CA PHE A 23 0.69 -5.27 -0.66
C PHE A 23 1.92 -4.62 -1.28
N LEU A 24 1.80 -4.20 -2.54
CA LEU A 24 2.61 -3.10 -3.05
C LEU A 24 1.88 -1.79 -2.74
N LEU A 25 2.57 -0.90 -2.02
CA LEU A 25 2.19 0.49 -1.83
C LEU A 25 2.89 1.33 -2.90
N THR A 26 2.11 1.97 -3.76
CA THR A 26 2.62 2.84 -4.82
C THR A 26 2.09 4.25 -4.64
N SER A 27 2.97 5.25 -4.73
CA SER A 27 2.59 6.67 -4.69
C SER A 27 3.37 7.44 -5.75
N GLY A 28 2.77 8.51 -6.26
CA GLY A 28 3.29 9.27 -7.38
C GLY A 28 2.20 9.71 -8.35
N ASP A 29 2.62 9.99 -9.58
CA ASP A 29 1.76 10.44 -10.67
C ASP A 29 2.17 9.70 -11.95
N PHE A 30 1.25 8.89 -12.47
CA PHE A 30 1.46 8.07 -13.67
C PHE A 30 1.74 8.92 -14.91
N ASP A 31 0.96 9.99 -15.12
CA ASP A 31 1.07 10.83 -16.32
C ASP A 31 2.39 11.61 -16.35
N LYS A 32 2.95 11.92 -15.16
CA LYS A 32 4.27 12.53 -15.02
C LYS A 32 5.43 11.53 -15.07
N ASN A 33 5.15 10.24 -15.18
CA ASN A 33 6.13 9.16 -15.03
C ASN A 33 6.99 9.33 -13.75
N HIS A 34 6.37 9.77 -12.66
CA HIS A 34 7.07 10.07 -11.41
C HIS A 34 6.37 9.40 -10.24
N TYR A 35 6.75 8.16 -10.00
CA TYR A 35 6.19 7.30 -8.97
C TYR A 35 7.24 6.33 -8.44
N ASN A 36 6.97 5.79 -7.26
CA ASN A 36 7.75 4.69 -6.72
C ASN A 36 6.84 3.74 -5.93
N THR A 37 7.26 2.49 -5.84
CA THR A 37 6.53 1.43 -5.14
C THR A 37 7.38 0.81 -4.04
N MET A 38 6.75 0.22 -3.03
CA MET A 38 7.41 -0.66 -2.07
C MET A 38 6.47 -1.74 -1.60
N THR A 39 7.02 -2.86 -1.18
CA THR A 39 6.26 -3.86 -0.44
C THR A 39 5.98 -3.36 0.97
N VAL A 40 4.70 -3.41 1.35
CA VAL A 40 4.21 -3.09 2.70
C VAL A 40 3.47 -4.29 3.27
N ALA A 41 3.78 -4.63 4.52
CA ALA A 41 3.20 -5.77 5.23
C ALA A 41 2.46 -5.36 6.51
N TRP A 42 2.49 -4.07 6.88
CA TRP A 42 1.85 -3.54 8.09
C TRP A 42 0.81 -2.49 7.70
N GLY A 43 -0.40 -2.68 8.21
CA GLY A 43 -1.53 -1.79 7.94
C GLY A 43 -2.84 -2.35 8.45
N TYR A 44 -3.91 -1.57 8.21
CA TYR A 44 -5.27 -1.89 8.64
C TYR A 44 -6.27 -1.41 7.59
N PHE A 45 -7.43 -2.05 7.51
CA PHE A 45 -8.62 -1.48 6.88
C PHE A 45 -9.71 -1.33 7.94
N GLY A 46 -10.50 -0.28 7.83
CA GLY A 46 -11.60 -0.04 8.76
C GLY A 46 -12.44 1.17 8.39
N ILE A 47 -13.26 1.61 9.33
CA ILE A 47 -14.07 2.82 9.21
C ILE A 47 -13.55 3.85 10.21
N MET A 48 -13.27 5.07 9.75
CA MET A 48 -12.96 6.23 10.60
C MET A 48 -13.55 7.49 9.97
N TRP A 49 -14.04 8.42 10.79
CA TRP A 49 -14.77 9.62 10.33
C TRP A 49 -15.95 9.31 9.40
N ASN A 50 -16.63 8.16 9.62
CA ASN A 50 -17.69 7.65 8.75
C ASN A 50 -17.26 7.38 7.30
N LYS A 51 -15.96 7.17 7.07
CA LYS A 51 -15.36 6.84 5.77
C LYS A 51 -14.62 5.50 5.82
N PRO A 52 -14.57 4.75 4.71
CA PRO A 52 -13.69 3.59 4.60
C PRO A 52 -12.24 4.05 4.51
N ILE A 53 -11.37 3.47 5.32
CA ILE A 53 -9.98 3.91 5.49
C ILE A 53 -9.03 2.72 5.37
N ALA A 54 -7.94 2.94 4.62
CA ALA A 54 -6.75 2.12 4.62
C ALA A 54 -5.66 2.84 5.42
N VAL A 55 -5.12 2.18 6.43
CA VAL A 55 -3.98 2.68 7.21
C VAL A 55 -2.74 1.91 6.78
N VAL A 56 -1.69 2.63 6.40
CA VAL A 56 -0.38 2.05 6.09
C VAL A 56 0.71 2.78 6.84
N VAL A 57 1.84 2.10 7.05
CA VAL A 57 2.99 2.66 7.74
C VAL A 57 4.22 2.59 6.85
N VAL A 58 4.96 3.70 6.77
CA VAL A 58 6.16 3.81 5.93
C VAL A 58 7.31 4.35 6.77
N ARG A 59 8.45 3.66 6.76
CA ARG A 59 9.64 4.18 7.44
C ARG A 59 10.20 5.36 6.65
N PRO A 60 10.69 6.42 7.34
CA PRO A 60 11.37 7.55 6.69
C PRO A 60 12.55 7.15 5.81
N THR A 61 13.19 6.01 6.11
CA THR A 61 14.32 5.48 5.33
C THR A 61 13.93 4.91 3.96
N ARG A 62 12.64 4.60 3.74
CA ARG A 62 12.17 4.04 2.47
C ARG A 62 12.05 5.14 1.43
N PHE A 63 12.52 4.89 0.20
CA PHE A 63 12.40 5.89 -0.87
C PHE A 63 10.95 6.29 -1.16
N THR A 64 10.00 5.36 -1.04
CA THR A 64 8.56 5.65 -1.19
C THR A 64 8.05 6.68 -0.18
N TYR A 65 8.71 6.87 0.98
CA TYR A 65 8.36 7.92 1.92
C TYR A 65 8.33 9.31 1.26
N GLU A 66 9.31 9.63 0.42
CA GLU A 66 9.38 10.93 -0.28
C GLU A 66 8.18 11.15 -1.22
N TYR A 67 7.71 10.08 -1.86
CA TYR A 67 6.52 10.14 -2.71
C TYR A 67 5.25 10.25 -1.88
N MET A 68 5.18 9.50 -0.77
CA MET A 68 4.10 9.59 0.20
C MET A 68 4.02 10.97 0.86
N GLU A 69 5.11 11.74 0.94
CA GLU A 69 5.09 13.12 1.42
C GLU A 69 4.70 14.12 0.30
N LYS A 70 5.17 13.88 -0.93
CA LYS A 70 4.97 14.78 -2.07
C LYS A 70 3.58 14.70 -2.71
N TYR A 71 3.01 13.51 -2.80
CA TYR A 71 1.73 13.26 -3.50
C TYR A 71 0.62 13.01 -2.49
N ASP A 72 -0.61 13.37 -2.80
CA ASP A 72 -1.76 13.22 -1.90
C ASP A 72 -2.45 11.85 -2.01
N THR A 73 -2.10 11.04 -3.01
CA THR A 73 -2.72 9.73 -3.30
C THR A 73 -1.72 8.58 -3.30
N PHE A 74 -2.25 7.38 -3.07
CA PHE A 74 -1.50 6.12 -3.16
C PHE A 74 -2.44 4.97 -3.54
N THR A 75 -1.87 3.87 -4.02
CA THR A 75 -2.59 2.62 -4.25
C THR A 75 -2.03 1.50 -3.40
N LEU A 76 -2.88 0.54 -3.05
CA LEU A 76 -2.49 -0.75 -2.50
C LEU A 76 -2.88 -1.86 -3.47
N ALA A 77 -1.89 -2.60 -3.96
CA ALA A 77 -2.11 -3.71 -4.88
C ALA A 77 -1.72 -5.05 -4.23
N ALA A 78 -2.62 -6.04 -4.27
CA ALA A 78 -2.34 -7.42 -3.86
C ALA A 78 -2.25 -8.33 -5.10
N PHE A 79 -1.49 -9.42 -4.96
CA PHE A 79 -1.10 -10.28 -6.07
C PHE A 79 -1.24 -11.76 -5.73
N ASP A 80 -1.36 -12.59 -6.77
CA ASP A 80 -1.21 -14.03 -6.61
C ASP A 80 0.19 -14.39 -6.07
N LYS A 81 0.28 -15.51 -5.33
CA LYS A 81 1.52 -15.96 -4.69
C LYS A 81 2.67 -16.18 -5.68
N LYS A 82 2.39 -16.42 -6.97
CA LYS A 82 3.45 -16.54 -7.99
C LYS A 82 4.33 -15.29 -8.14
N PHE A 83 3.81 -14.10 -7.82
CA PHE A 83 4.56 -12.83 -7.88
C PHE A 83 5.34 -12.50 -6.61
N LYS A 84 5.44 -13.44 -5.66
CA LYS A 84 6.13 -13.20 -4.38
C LYS A 84 7.59 -12.79 -4.55
N LYS A 85 8.26 -13.26 -5.60
CA LYS A 85 9.65 -12.87 -5.92
C LYS A 85 9.74 -11.40 -6.32
N ASP A 86 8.82 -10.91 -7.16
CA ASP A 86 8.75 -9.50 -7.56
C ASP A 86 8.49 -8.59 -6.35
N LEU A 87 7.54 -8.97 -5.48
CA LEU A 87 7.26 -8.23 -4.24
C LEU A 87 8.49 -8.20 -3.32
N ASN A 88 9.25 -9.30 -3.19
CA ASN A 88 10.48 -9.27 -2.40
C ASN A 88 11.52 -8.31 -2.98
N LEU A 89 11.70 -8.30 -4.31
CA LEU A 89 12.60 -7.37 -4.99
C LEU A 89 12.18 -5.92 -4.72
N LEU A 90 10.92 -5.59 -4.92
CA LEU A 90 10.37 -4.24 -4.72
C LEU A 90 10.38 -3.80 -3.25
N GLY A 91 10.39 -4.74 -2.31
CA GLY A 91 10.55 -4.48 -0.88
C GLY A 91 11.99 -4.29 -0.42
N THR A 92 12.96 -4.83 -1.15
CA THR A 92 14.38 -4.86 -0.74
C THR A 92 15.22 -3.83 -1.49
N LYS A 93 15.03 -3.72 -2.81
CA LYS A 93 15.78 -2.77 -3.63
C LYS A 93 15.22 -1.35 -3.47
N SER A 94 16.12 -0.39 -3.28
CA SER A 94 15.76 1.03 -3.24
C SER A 94 15.45 1.52 -4.66
N GLY A 95 14.48 2.42 -4.80
CA GLY A 95 14.24 3.13 -6.06
C GLY A 95 15.17 4.34 -6.25
N ARG A 96 16.02 4.66 -5.25
CA ARG A 96 17.02 5.74 -5.36
C ARG A 96 18.06 5.45 -6.44
N ASP A 97 18.36 4.17 -6.65
CA ASP A 97 19.46 3.69 -7.49
C ASP A 97 18.98 3.24 -8.88
N GLY A 98 17.71 3.48 -9.22
CA GLY A 98 17.14 3.16 -10.53
C GLY A 98 15.68 2.68 -10.48
N ASP A 99 15.15 2.37 -11.67
CA ASP A 99 13.79 1.85 -11.83
C ASP A 99 13.72 0.35 -11.52
N LYS A 100 13.50 0.04 -10.24
CA LYS A 100 13.33 -1.33 -9.75
C LYS A 100 12.07 -2.05 -10.27
N ILE A 101 11.09 -1.35 -10.83
CA ILE A 101 9.88 -1.98 -11.40
C ILE A 101 10.25 -2.68 -12.70
N SER A 102 11.14 -2.08 -13.51
CA SER A 102 11.64 -2.68 -14.75
C SER A 102 12.38 -4.03 -14.57
N GLU A 103 12.83 -4.33 -13.36
CA GLU A 103 13.47 -5.60 -13.00
C GLU A 103 12.49 -6.70 -12.60
N THR A 104 11.19 -6.41 -12.61
CA THR A 104 10.11 -7.34 -12.26
C THR A 104 9.32 -7.78 -13.48
N GLY A 105 8.51 -8.82 -13.33
CA GLY A 105 7.51 -9.20 -14.32
C GLY A 105 6.21 -8.39 -14.24
N LEU A 106 6.17 -7.28 -13.48
CA LEU A 106 4.96 -6.51 -13.23
C LEU A 106 4.83 -5.31 -14.17
N THR A 107 3.62 -5.07 -14.65
CA THR A 107 3.31 -3.97 -15.57
C THR A 107 2.60 -2.86 -14.83
N ILE A 108 3.23 -1.70 -14.72
CA ILE A 108 2.62 -0.50 -14.14
C ILE A 108 1.54 0.06 -15.07
N VAL A 109 0.40 0.50 -14.50
CA VAL A 109 -0.75 1.03 -15.23
C VAL A 109 -1.37 2.21 -14.50
N SER A 110 -2.06 3.10 -15.24
CA SER A 110 -2.85 4.19 -14.66
C SER A 110 -3.98 3.64 -13.78
N SER A 111 -4.26 4.33 -12.68
CA SER A 111 -5.44 4.10 -11.86
C SER A 111 -6.70 4.74 -12.45
N GLN A 112 -7.87 4.40 -11.91
CA GLN A 112 -9.15 4.91 -12.42
C GLN A 112 -9.56 6.26 -11.81
N ILE A 113 -9.23 6.50 -10.54
CA ILE A 113 -9.66 7.69 -9.77
C ILE A 113 -8.47 8.53 -9.31
N VAL A 114 -7.35 7.90 -8.95
CA VAL A 114 -6.16 8.59 -8.41
C VAL A 114 -4.99 8.64 -9.40
N SER A 115 -4.10 9.63 -9.22
CA SER A 115 -2.89 9.78 -10.05
C SER A 115 -1.82 8.73 -9.75
N ALA A 116 -1.78 8.21 -8.52
CA ALA A 116 -0.87 7.14 -8.15
C ALA A 116 -1.18 5.88 -8.98
N PRO A 117 -0.19 5.26 -9.66
CA PRO A 117 -0.47 4.11 -10.50
C PRO A 117 -0.69 2.82 -9.71
N ALA A 118 -1.16 1.81 -10.42
CA ALA A 118 -1.34 0.44 -9.93
C ALA A 118 -0.64 -0.56 -10.87
N PHE A 119 -0.97 -1.85 -10.76
CA PHE A 119 -0.35 -2.91 -11.55
C PHE A 119 -1.39 -3.78 -12.27
N LYS A 120 -1.09 -4.14 -13.51
CA LYS A 120 -1.98 -4.95 -14.36
C LYS A 120 -2.21 -6.35 -13.79
N GLU A 121 -1.20 -6.93 -13.16
CA GLU A 121 -1.20 -8.30 -12.63
C GLU A 121 -1.84 -8.41 -11.23
N ALA A 122 -2.28 -7.29 -10.66
CA ALA A 122 -2.93 -7.27 -9.35
C ALA A 122 -4.28 -8.01 -9.39
N GLU A 123 -4.59 -8.74 -8.32
CA GLU A 123 -5.90 -9.35 -8.08
C GLU A 123 -6.83 -8.45 -7.25
N LEU A 124 -6.25 -7.41 -6.64
CA LEU A 124 -6.93 -6.38 -5.87
C LEU A 124 -6.13 -5.08 -5.95
N ILE A 125 -6.81 -3.97 -6.22
CA ILE A 125 -6.30 -2.61 -6.23
C ILE A 125 -7.23 -1.76 -5.35
N ILE A 126 -6.65 -1.02 -4.42
CA ILE A 126 -7.35 -0.08 -3.55
C ILE A 126 -6.74 1.30 -3.79
N GLU A 127 -7.55 2.22 -4.29
CA GLU A 127 -7.13 3.59 -4.59
C GLU A 127 -7.49 4.50 -3.43
N CYS A 128 -6.49 5.19 -2.88
CA CYS A 128 -6.60 5.95 -1.65
C CYS A 128 -6.16 7.40 -1.84
N LYS A 129 -6.82 8.31 -1.12
CA LYS A 129 -6.35 9.68 -0.90
C LYS A 129 -6.04 9.89 0.57
N LYS A 130 -4.87 10.41 0.91
CA LYS A 130 -4.47 10.67 2.29
C LYS A 130 -5.41 11.68 2.93
N ALA A 131 -5.94 11.33 4.09
CA ALA A 131 -6.80 12.16 4.92
C ALA A 131 -6.08 12.66 6.18
N TYR A 132 -5.15 11.86 6.72
CA TYR A 132 -4.39 12.19 7.92
C TYR A 132 -3.06 11.42 7.95
N TRP A 133 -2.10 11.91 8.72
CA TRP A 133 -0.88 11.19 9.05
C TRP A 133 -0.42 11.53 10.47
N ASP A 134 0.29 10.62 11.11
CA ASP A 134 0.99 10.86 12.38
C ASP A 134 2.23 9.95 12.44
N ASP A 135 3.22 10.36 13.23
CA ASP A 135 4.42 9.57 13.46
C ASP A 135 4.25 8.69 14.69
N PHE A 136 4.80 7.47 14.64
CA PHE A 136 4.87 6.64 15.84
C PHE A 136 5.80 7.29 16.87
N LYS A 137 5.22 7.55 18.04
CA LYS A 137 5.88 8.16 19.19
C LYS A 137 6.34 7.04 20.13
N PRO A 138 7.65 6.73 20.22
CA PRO A 138 8.13 5.63 21.06
C PRO A 138 7.77 5.79 22.53
N GLU A 139 7.65 7.02 23.03
CA GLU A 139 7.18 7.33 24.38
C GLU A 139 5.76 6.83 24.66
N ASN A 140 4.96 6.56 23.62
CA ASN A 140 3.61 6.01 23.72
C ASN A 140 3.57 4.48 23.59
N PHE A 141 4.71 3.80 23.42
CA PHE A 141 4.73 2.34 23.37
C PHE A 141 4.54 1.73 24.77
N LEU A 142 3.33 1.23 25.03
CA LEU A 142 3.00 0.55 26.28
C LEU A 142 3.63 -0.86 26.38
N ASN A 143 4.02 -1.46 25.25
CA ASN A 143 4.73 -2.73 25.20
C ASN A 143 6.19 -2.51 24.72
N PRO A 144 7.19 -2.66 25.61
CA PRO A 144 8.60 -2.43 25.27
C PRO A 144 9.14 -3.33 24.15
N VAL A 145 8.49 -4.48 23.86
CA VAL A 145 8.91 -5.39 22.78
C VAL A 145 8.82 -4.72 21.40
N ILE A 146 7.93 -3.72 21.23
CA ILE A 146 7.77 -2.97 19.97
C ILE A 146 9.09 -2.33 19.55
N GLU A 147 9.89 -1.86 20.51
CA GLU A 147 11.17 -1.18 20.28
C GLU A 147 12.18 -2.06 19.54
N LYS A 148 12.08 -3.40 19.65
CA LYS A 148 12.91 -4.34 18.89
C LYS A 148 12.75 -4.20 17.37
N SER A 149 11.64 -3.59 16.92
CA SER A 149 11.41 -3.28 15.51
C SER A 149 12.19 -2.04 15.04
N TYR A 150 12.77 -1.24 15.95
CA TYR A 150 13.37 0.06 15.64
C TYR A 150 14.81 0.20 16.15
N PRO A 151 15.74 -0.70 15.77
CA PRO A 151 17.15 -0.61 16.22
C PRO A 151 17.82 0.70 15.81
N ALA A 152 17.42 1.29 14.68
CA ALA A 152 17.94 2.56 14.17
C ALA A 152 17.11 3.79 14.60
N LYS A 153 16.08 3.62 15.44
CA LYS A 153 15.15 4.68 15.84
C LYS A 153 14.46 5.41 14.67
N ASP A 154 14.28 4.70 13.56
CA ASP A 154 13.60 5.17 12.35
C ASP A 154 12.11 4.79 12.37
N TYR A 155 11.39 5.37 13.34
CA TYR A 155 9.98 5.07 13.58
C TYR A 155 9.12 5.36 12.34
N HIS A 156 8.14 4.52 12.06
CA HIS A 156 7.29 4.70 10.90
C HIS A 156 6.40 5.94 11.04
N ARG A 157 6.11 6.58 9.90
CA ARG A 157 4.94 7.43 9.73
C ARG A 157 3.74 6.57 9.35
N MET A 158 2.61 6.80 10.02
CA MET A 158 1.33 6.22 9.71
C MET A 158 0.52 7.17 8.81
N TYR A 159 -0.06 6.64 7.75
CA TYR A 159 -0.92 7.38 6.82
C TYR A 159 -2.31 6.76 6.81
N PHE A 160 -3.34 7.59 6.94
CA PHE A 160 -4.74 7.23 6.82
C PHE A 160 -5.21 7.67 5.43
N GLY A 161 -5.52 6.71 4.57
CA GLY A 161 -6.09 6.97 3.24
C GLY A 161 -7.58 6.70 3.21
N GLU A 162 -8.39 7.69 2.83
CA GLU A 162 -9.78 7.45 2.41
C GLU A 162 -9.76 6.56 1.18
N ILE A 163 -10.45 5.42 1.27
CA ILE A 163 -10.61 4.48 0.16
C ILE A 163 -11.64 5.08 -0.79
N LEU A 164 -11.17 5.56 -1.94
CA LEU A 164 -12.02 6.17 -2.96
C LEU A 164 -12.57 5.12 -3.92
N HIS A 165 -11.79 4.06 -4.17
CA HIS A 165 -12.17 3.02 -5.11
C HIS A 165 -11.50 1.69 -4.78
N ILE A 166 -12.21 0.60 -5.06
CA ILE A 166 -11.71 -0.77 -4.94
C ILE A 166 -12.03 -1.50 -6.23
N PHE A 167 -11.00 -2.10 -6.83
CA PHE A 167 -11.12 -2.94 -7.99
C PHE A 167 -10.47 -4.29 -7.68
N GLY A 168 -11.20 -5.40 -7.79
CA GLY A 168 -10.65 -6.69 -7.40
C GLY A 168 -11.41 -7.87 -7.98
N ASP A 169 -10.77 -9.04 -7.93
CA ASP A 169 -11.39 -10.31 -8.32
C ASP A 169 -12.63 -10.62 -7.48
N ALA A 170 -13.53 -11.45 -8.01
CA ALA A 170 -14.81 -11.79 -7.39
C ALA A 170 -14.69 -12.28 -5.92
N LYS A 171 -13.57 -12.93 -5.57
CA LYS A 171 -13.30 -13.40 -4.20
C LYS A 171 -13.18 -12.27 -3.15
N TYR A 172 -12.96 -11.03 -3.59
CA TYR A 172 -12.87 -9.85 -2.73
C TYR A 172 -14.22 -9.14 -2.52
N ALA A 173 -15.27 -9.59 -3.21
CA ALA A 173 -16.60 -9.05 -3.08
C ALA A 173 -17.48 -10.04 -2.30
N SER A 174 -18.17 -9.55 -1.28
CA SER A 174 -19.26 -10.32 -0.68
C SER A 174 -20.36 -10.51 -1.72
N VAL A 175 -20.77 -11.76 -1.98
CA VAL A 175 -22.01 -12.04 -2.70
C VAL A 175 -23.14 -11.48 -1.84
N LYS A 176 -23.89 -10.51 -2.37
CA LYS A 176 -25.14 -10.07 -1.73
C LYS A 176 -26.22 -11.11 -1.94
#